data_AF-A0A1I5S833-F1
#
_entry.id   AF-A0A1I5S833-F1
#
_cell.length_a   1.000
_cell.length_b   1.000
_cell.length_c   1.000
_cell.angle_alpha   90.00
_cell.angle_beta   90.00
_cell.angle_gamma   90.00
#
_symmetry.space_group_name_H-M   'P 1'
#
loop_
_entity.id
_entity.type
_entity.pdbx_description
1 polymer ?
#
loop_
_entity_poly.entity_id
_entity_poly.type
_entity_poly.pdbx_seq_one_letter_code
_entity_poly.pdbx_strand_id
1 'polypeptide(L)'
;MSPLQEQLVALGAVFEAAVLADKIARTGQVSEASMGCMLGSLLVRDPKSTLDVYGGDDLNLRDGYRALISSLERNPSALQREPLRYALAMIGLERQLDKRSDMLQVMGSRLDQIQQQVEHFGLVHDNVIAACGGLYQDTISTFRQRIQVHGDMRFLQQPNNAAKIRALLLAGIRSARLWRQLGGHRWQLVFSRSKLLKELYELTRS
;
A
#
# COMPACT_ATOMS: atom_id res chain seq x y z
N MET A 1 -10.35 18.52 1.09
CA MET A 1 -10.19 17.57 2.20
C MET A 1 -9.52 18.26 3.37
N SER A 2 -9.80 17.84 4.60
CA SER A 2 -9.04 18.28 5.79
C SER A 2 -7.63 17.63 5.79
N PRO A 3 -6.63 18.21 6.47
CA PRO A 3 -5.31 17.58 6.58
C PRO A 3 -5.35 16.17 7.18
N LEU A 4 -6.31 15.91 8.08
CA LEU A 4 -6.49 14.59 8.67
C LEU A 4 -7.13 13.61 7.68
N GLN A 5 -8.05 14.07 6.83
CA GLN A 5 -8.59 13.25 5.74
C GLN A 5 -7.49 12.87 4.75
N GLU A 6 -6.57 13.79 4.40
CA GLU A 6 -5.42 13.47 3.55
C GLU A 6 -4.53 12.38 4.16
N GLN A 7 -4.23 12.48 5.46
CA GLN A 7 -3.54 11.41 6.17
C GLN A 7 -4.32 10.09 6.13
N LEU A 8 -5.65 10.13 6.26
CA LEU A 8 -6.49 8.93 6.25
C LEU A 8 -6.59 8.29 4.86
N VAL A 9 -6.57 9.06 3.76
CA VAL A 9 -6.47 8.51 2.41
C VAL A 9 -5.16 7.74 2.25
N ALA A 10 -4.03 8.37 2.60
CA ALA A 10 -2.73 7.71 2.49
C ALA A 10 -2.61 6.47 3.38
N LEU A 11 -3.14 6.54 4.62
CA LEU A 11 -3.17 5.38 5.51
C LEU A 11 -4.13 4.30 5.02
N GLY A 12 -5.28 4.68 4.46
CA GLY A 12 -6.23 3.77 3.83
C GLY A 12 -5.57 2.97 2.70
N ALA A 13 -4.76 3.62 1.87
CA ALA A 13 -3.99 2.93 0.83
C ALA A 13 -2.92 1.95 1.37
N VAL A 14 -2.33 2.22 2.55
CA VAL A 14 -1.49 1.22 3.23
C VAL A 14 -2.31 -0.04 3.57
N PHE A 15 -3.53 0.14 4.07
CA PHE A 15 -4.42 -0.96 4.39
C PHE A 15 -4.99 -1.63 3.13
N GLU A 16 -5.26 -0.89 2.06
CA GLU A 16 -5.71 -1.43 0.77
C GLU A 16 -4.64 -2.36 0.19
N ALA A 17 -3.38 -1.92 0.13
CA ALA A 17 -2.26 -2.75 -0.27
C ALA A 17 -2.17 -4.06 0.54
N ALA A 18 -2.39 -3.96 1.85
CA ALA A 18 -2.38 -5.10 2.76
C ALA A 18 -3.54 -6.08 2.50
N VAL A 19 -4.75 -5.56 2.27
CA VAL A 19 -5.93 -6.36 1.94
C VAL A 19 -5.76 -7.05 0.59
N LEU A 20 -5.28 -6.33 -0.43
CA LEU A 20 -5.04 -6.90 -1.75
C LEU A 20 -3.95 -7.98 -1.71
N ALA A 21 -2.87 -7.77 -0.97
CA ALA A 21 -1.83 -8.78 -0.78
C ALA A 21 -2.38 -10.06 -0.10
N ASP A 22 -3.23 -9.90 0.92
CA ASP A 22 -3.90 -11.03 1.59
C ASP A 22 -4.88 -11.77 0.66
N LYS A 23 -5.66 -11.03 -0.15
CA LYS A 23 -6.54 -11.61 -1.17
C LYS A 23 -5.77 -12.46 -2.16
N ILE A 24 -4.69 -11.94 -2.75
CA ILE A 24 -3.85 -12.73 -3.68
C ILE A 24 -3.27 -13.96 -2.98
N ALA A 25 -2.81 -13.84 -1.75
CA ALA A 25 -2.29 -14.97 -0.99
C ALA A 25 -3.33 -16.07 -0.74
N ARG A 26 -4.63 -15.73 -0.68
CA ARG A 26 -5.72 -16.69 -0.38
C ARG A 26 -6.52 -17.15 -1.59
N THR A 27 -6.60 -16.36 -2.65
CA THR A 27 -7.46 -16.62 -3.82
C THR A 27 -6.71 -16.55 -5.14
N GLY A 28 -5.49 -16.03 -5.15
CA GLY A 28 -4.70 -15.80 -6.36
C GLY A 28 -5.19 -14.64 -7.24
N GLN A 29 -6.21 -13.88 -6.81
CA GLN A 29 -6.88 -12.91 -7.67
C GLN A 29 -7.26 -11.62 -6.93
N VAL A 30 -7.15 -10.51 -7.66
CA VAL A 30 -7.65 -9.16 -7.33
C VAL A 30 -8.12 -8.49 -8.62
N SER A 31 -8.93 -7.44 -8.52
CA SER A 31 -9.36 -6.68 -9.70
C SER A 31 -8.19 -5.89 -10.31
N GLU A 32 -8.24 -5.70 -11.63
CA GLU A 32 -7.28 -4.84 -12.32
C GLU A 32 -7.38 -3.39 -11.87
N ALA A 33 -8.58 -2.89 -11.57
CA ALA A 33 -8.78 -1.52 -11.09
C ALA A 33 -8.06 -1.26 -9.75
N SER A 34 -8.20 -2.16 -8.77
CA SER A 34 -7.51 -2.03 -7.48
C SER A 34 -5.99 -2.18 -7.63
N MET A 35 -5.55 -3.11 -8.48
CA MET A 35 -4.12 -3.25 -8.79
C MET A 35 -3.57 -1.98 -9.46
N GLY A 36 -4.27 -1.46 -10.46
CA GLY A 36 -3.91 -0.26 -11.20
C GLY A 36 -3.84 0.97 -10.31
N CYS A 37 -4.80 1.17 -9.41
CA CYS A 37 -4.76 2.24 -8.41
C CYS A 37 -3.48 2.17 -7.56
N MET A 38 -3.17 1.00 -7.00
CA MET A 38 -1.99 0.85 -6.14
C MET A 38 -0.67 0.97 -6.92
N LEU A 39 -0.54 0.36 -8.11
CA LEU A 39 0.68 0.47 -8.91
C LEU A 39 0.86 1.89 -9.47
N GLY A 40 -0.22 2.55 -9.88
CA GLY A 40 -0.21 3.93 -10.34
C GLY A 40 0.35 4.88 -9.27
N SER A 41 0.02 4.62 -8.00
CA SER A 41 0.54 5.40 -6.87
C SER A 41 2.07 5.43 -6.72
N LEU A 42 2.77 4.46 -7.32
CA LEU A 42 4.23 4.43 -7.35
C LEU A 42 4.83 5.45 -8.33
N LEU A 43 4.04 5.85 -9.33
CA LEU A 43 4.50 6.62 -10.49
C LEU A 43 4.13 8.11 -10.38
N VAL A 44 3.20 8.47 -9.49
CA VAL A 44 2.81 9.86 -9.24
C VAL A 44 3.85 10.55 -8.34
N ARG A 45 4.71 11.38 -8.95
CA ARG A 45 5.84 12.05 -8.28
C ARG A 45 5.52 13.46 -7.76
N ASP A 46 4.71 14.21 -8.49
CA ASP A 46 4.33 15.58 -8.16
C ASP A 46 2.79 15.73 -8.15
N PRO A 47 2.10 15.12 -7.17
CA PRO A 47 0.65 15.21 -7.05
C PRO A 47 0.21 16.60 -6.60
N LYS A 48 -0.88 17.14 -7.17
CA LYS A 48 -1.50 18.39 -6.69
C LYS A 48 -2.39 18.16 -5.46
N SER A 49 -2.90 16.93 -5.31
CA SER A 49 -3.70 16.50 -4.18
C SER A 49 -3.32 15.08 -3.73
N THR A 50 -3.67 14.72 -2.49
CA THR A 50 -3.47 13.33 -2.03
C THR A 50 -4.24 12.32 -2.87
N LEU A 51 -5.40 12.69 -3.41
CA LEU A 51 -6.20 11.81 -4.28
C LEU A 51 -5.57 11.59 -5.66
N ASP A 52 -4.82 12.56 -6.18
CA ASP A 52 -4.12 12.43 -7.48
C ASP A 52 -3.15 11.24 -7.48
N VAL A 53 -2.58 10.91 -6.32
CA VAL A 53 -1.73 9.74 -6.12
C VAL A 53 -2.47 8.43 -6.43
N TYR A 54 -3.78 8.39 -6.22
CA TYR A 54 -4.61 7.19 -6.34
C TYR A 54 -5.57 7.22 -7.55
N GLY A 55 -5.35 8.17 -8.48
CA GLY A 55 -6.13 8.30 -9.71
C GLY A 55 -7.20 9.41 -9.69
N GLY A 56 -7.20 10.27 -8.67
CA GLY A 56 -8.11 11.41 -8.54
C GLY A 56 -9.33 11.17 -7.65
N ASP A 57 -9.55 9.92 -7.21
CA ASP A 57 -10.57 9.52 -6.23
C ASP A 57 -10.02 8.41 -5.31
N ASP A 58 -10.84 7.97 -4.35
CA ASP A 58 -10.51 6.91 -3.40
C ASP A 58 -11.46 5.70 -3.47
N LEU A 59 -12.18 5.54 -4.58
CA LEU A 59 -13.12 4.42 -4.79
C LEU A 59 -12.42 3.06 -4.67
N ASN A 60 -11.17 2.98 -5.13
CA ASN A 60 -10.34 1.79 -5.06
C ASN A 60 -9.66 1.56 -3.70
N LEU A 61 -9.87 2.44 -2.71
CA LEU A 61 -9.31 2.34 -1.35
C LEU A 61 -10.32 1.87 -0.30
N ARG A 62 -11.56 1.56 -0.73
CA ARG A 62 -12.69 1.26 0.16
C ARG A 62 -12.44 0.05 1.07
N ASP A 63 -11.76 -0.98 0.59
CA ASP A 63 -11.47 -2.16 1.40
C ASP A 63 -10.38 -1.87 2.45
N GLY A 64 -9.41 -1.03 2.10
CA GLY A 64 -8.41 -0.46 2.98
C GLY A 64 -9.05 0.39 4.09
N TYR A 65 -10.01 1.25 3.76
CA TYR A 65 -10.77 2.01 4.76
C TYR A 65 -11.55 1.09 5.70
N ARG A 66 -12.24 0.08 5.19
CA ARG A 66 -12.93 -0.91 6.03
C ARG A 66 -11.97 -1.62 6.97
N ALA A 67 -10.81 -2.07 6.46
CA ALA A 67 -9.80 -2.73 7.28
C ALA A 67 -9.19 -1.80 8.35
N LEU A 68 -9.00 -0.52 8.02
CA LEU A 68 -8.55 0.50 8.96
C LEU A 68 -9.60 0.78 10.02
N ILE A 69 -10.88 0.93 9.66
CA ILE A 69 -12.00 1.09 10.60
C ILE A 69 -12.02 -0.10 11.58
N SER A 70 -12.07 -1.33 11.08
CA SER A 70 -12.10 -2.53 11.95
C SER A 70 -10.91 -2.57 12.92
N SER A 71 -9.73 -2.15 12.44
CA SER A 71 -8.50 -2.09 13.26
C SER A 71 -8.60 -1.01 14.34
N LEU A 72 -9.15 0.16 14.01
CA LEU A 72 -9.34 1.26 14.95
C LEU A 72 -10.47 0.96 15.94
N GLU A 73 -11.58 0.35 15.54
CA GLU A 73 -12.66 -0.07 16.45
C GLU A 73 -12.17 -1.10 17.48
N ARG A 74 -11.16 -1.91 17.10
CA ARG A 74 -10.69 -3.09 17.84
C ARG A 74 -11.81 -4.14 18.01
N ASN A 75 -12.70 -4.24 17.04
CA ASN A 75 -13.74 -5.26 17.03
C ASN A 75 -13.13 -6.62 16.63
N PRO A 76 -12.99 -7.60 17.55
CA PRO A 76 -12.27 -8.83 17.26
C PRO A 76 -12.90 -9.69 16.15
N SER A 77 -14.23 -9.59 15.94
CA SER A 77 -14.95 -10.38 14.93
C SER A 77 -14.81 -9.82 13.51
N ALA A 78 -14.65 -8.50 13.38
CA ALA A 78 -14.48 -7.82 12.10
C ALA A 78 -12.99 -7.56 11.75
N LEU A 79 -12.07 -7.91 12.65
CA LEU A 79 -10.65 -7.60 12.51
C LEU A 79 -9.97 -8.55 11.51
N GLN A 80 -9.50 -7.97 10.41
CA GLN A 80 -8.63 -8.65 9.44
C GLN A 80 -7.18 -8.65 9.96
N ARG A 81 -6.79 -9.71 10.69
CA ARG A 81 -5.51 -9.77 11.42
C ARG A 81 -4.30 -9.71 10.49
N GLU A 82 -4.32 -10.42 9.38
CA GLU A 82 -3.23 -10.49 8.42
C GLU A 82 -3.02 -9.15 7.70
N PRO A 83 -4.06 -8.52 7.11
CA PRO A 83 -3.95 -7.15 6.62
C PRO A 83 -3.43 -6.15 7.64
N LEU A 84 -3.92 -6.18 8.90
CA LEU A 84 -3.37 -5.32 9.95
C LEU A 84 -1.87 -5.56 10.17
N ARG A 85 -1.44 -6.83 10.25
CA ARG A 85 -0.03 -7.16 10.43
C ARG A 85 0.83 -6.69 9.25
N TYR A 86 0.36 -6.86 8.02
CA TYR A 86 1.05 -6.36 6.83
C TYR A 86 1.16 -4.84 6.83
N ALA A 87 0.07 -4.12 7.13
CA ALA A 87 0.05 -2.66 7.20
C ALA A 87 1.05 -2.12 8.25
N LEU A 88 1.04 -2.69 9.46
CA LEU A 88 2.00 -2.32 10.50
C LEU A 88 3.45 -2.63 10.11
N ALA A 89 3.68 -3.75 9.42
CA ALA A 89 5.01 -4.10 8.92
C ALA A 89 5.49 -3.12 7.83
N MET A 90 4.62 -2.71 6.90
CA MET A 90 4.93 -1.70 5.88
C MET A 90 5.27 -0.34 6.51
N ILE A 91 4.47 0.10 7.50
CA ILE A 91 4.76 1.33 8.26
C ILE A 91 6.11 1.23 8.98
N GLY A 92 6.48 0.05 9.48
CA GLY A 92 7.78 -0.18 10.11
C GLY A 92 8.95 -0.17 9.12
N LEU A 93 8.78 -0.80 7.95
CA LEU A 93 9.80 -0.86 6.90
C LEU A 93 10.05 0.50 6.26
N GLU A 94 9.02 1.29 6.07
CA GLU A 94 9.15 2.65 5.55
C GLU A 94 10.06 3.52 6.45
N ARG A 95 10.04 3.35 7.79
CA ARG A 95 10.98 4.06 8.69
C ARG A 95 12.43 3.65 8.50
N GLN A 96 12.67 2.41 8.06
CA GLN A 96 14.02 1.93 7.74
C GLN A 96 14.46 2.48 6.39
N LEU A 97 13.54 2.50 5.41
CA LEU A 97 13.75 3.07 4.09
C LEU A 97 14.07 4.57 4.14
N ASP A 98 13.36 5.34 4.97
CA ASP A 98 13.56 6.78 5.10
C ASP A 98 14.99 7.16 5.55
N LYS A 99 15.69 6.22 6.21
CA LYS A 99 17.09 6.38 6.63
C LYS A 99 18.11 5.96 5.57
N ARG A 100 17.67 5.48 4.41
CA ARG A 100 18.51 4.92 3.34
C ARG A 100 18.36 5.73 2.06
N SER A 101 18.99 6.90 2.03
CA SER A 101 18.99 7.79 0.86
C SER A 101 19.54 7.12 -0.40
N ASP A 102 20.54 6.27 -0.24
CA ASP A 102 21.11 5.43 -1.30
C ASP A 102 20.06 4.49 -1.92
N MET A 103 19.28 3.80 -1.09
CA MET A 103 18.22 2.92 -1.56
C MET A 103 17.09 3.71 -2.23
N LEU A 104 16.74 4.87 -1.69
CA LEU A 104 15.74 5.77 -2.28
C LEU A 104 16.14 6.26 -3.67
N GLN A 105 17.43 6.56 -3.88
CA GLN A 105 17.95 6.95 -5.19
C GLN A 105 17.84 5.80 -6.21
N VAL A 106 18.19 4.58 -5.81
CA VAL A 106 18.03 3.38 -6.64
C VAL A 106 16.56 3.17 -7.00
N MET A 107 15.66 3.28 -6.03
CA MET A 107 14.21 3.15 -6.26
C MET A 107 13.69 4.23 -7.21
N GLY A 108 14.12 5.48 -7.06
CA GLY A 108 13.76 6.56 -7.99
C GLY A 108 14.11 6.21 -9.43
N SER A 109 15.38 5.85 -9.69
CA SER A 109 15.84 5.48 -11.03
C SER A 109 15.13 4.25 -11.61
N ARG A 110 14.86 3.22 -10.80
CA ARG A 110 14.11 2.04 -11.25
C ARG A 110 12.64 2.37 -11.54
N LEU A 111 12.04 3.31 -10.81
CA LEU A 111 10.68 3.78 -11.11
C LEU A 111 10.60 4.57 -12.43
N ASP A 112 11.65 5.29 -12.83
CA ASP A 112 11.71 5.91 -14.17
C ASP A 112 11.66 4.86 -15.28
N GLN A 113 12.41 3.76 -15.11
CA GLN A 113 12.40 2.65 -16.06
C GLN A 113 11.05 1.95 -16.10
N ILE A 114 10.40 1.78 -14.94
CA ILE A 114 9.05 1.20 -14.85
C ILE A 114 8.04 2.09 -15.57
N GLN A 115 8.13 3.42 -15.43
CA GLN A 115 7.26 4.37 -16.14
C GLN A 115 7.32 4.17 -17.66
N GLN A 116 8.53 3.97 -18.21
CA GLN A 116 8.69 3.67 -19.64
C GLN A 116 8.02 2.35 -20.03
N GLN A 117 8.09 1.31 -19.19
CA GLN A 117 7.40 0.04 -19.46
C GLN A 117 5.88 0.19 -19.45
N VAL A 118 5.34 1.04 -18.57
CA VAL A 118 3.89 1.34 -18.52
C VAL A 118 3.41 1.95 -19.82
N GLU A 119 4.18 2.85 -20.44
CA GLU A 119 3.84 3.47 -21.73
C GLU A 119 3.73 2.44 -22.87
N HIS A 120 4.45 1.33 -22.79
CA HIS A 120 4.46 0.29 -23.82
C HIS A 120 3.43 -0.83 -23.58
N PHE A 121 3.30 -1.28 -22.32
CA PHE A 121 2.53 -2.48 -21.97
C PHE A 121 1.22 -2.19 -21.23
N GLY A 122 1.09 -1.01 -20.63
CA GLY A 122 0.03 -0.70 -19.68
C GLY A 122 0.39 -1.04 -18.22
N LEU A 123 -0.29 -0.37 -17.29
CA LEU A 123 0.06 -0.31 -15.87
C LEU A 123 -0.01 -1.66 -15.13
N VAL A 124 -0.97 -2.51 -15.50
CA VAL A 124 -1.24 -3.79 -14.83
C VAL A 124 -0.71 -4.99 -15.61
N HIS A 125 0.11 -4.76 -16.64
CA HIS A 125 0.73 -5.84 -17.40
C HIS A 125 1.74 -6.62 -16.55
N ASP A 126 1.87 -7.93 -16.79
CA ASP A 126 2.74 -8.83 -16.00
C ASP A 126 4.20 -8.35 -15.95
N ASN A 127 4.72 -7.73 -17.04
CA ASN A 127 6.07 -7.15 -17.06
C ASN A 127 6.24 -5.99 -16.06
N VAL A 128 5.26 -5.07 -15.99
CA VAL A 128 5.29 -3.94 -15.06
C VAL A 128 5.17 -4.44 -13.62
N ILE A 129 4.26 -5.40 -13.37
CA ILE A 129 4.11 -6.06 -12.09
C ILE A 129 5.42 -6.74 -11.66
N ALA A 130 6.06 -7.48 -12.57
CA ALA A 130 7.32 -8.14 -12.31
C ALA A 130 8.44 -7.14 -12.01
N ALA A 131 8.49 -6.01 -12.73
CA ALA A 131 9.46 -4.94 -12.49
C ALA A 131 9.27 -4.27 -11.11
N CYS A 132 8.03 -3.97 -10.72
CA CYS A 132 7.69 -3.46 -9.38
C CYS A 132 8.00 -4.49 -8.27
N GLY A 133 7.65 -5.75 -8.49
CA GLY A 133 7.93 -6.85 -7.55
C GLY A 133 9.43 -7.11 -7.39
N GLY A 134 10.19 -7.02 -8.49
CA GLY A 134 11.64 -7.07 -8.50
C GLY A 134 12.26 -5.90 -7.76
N LEU A 135 11.74 -4.67 -7.95
CA LEU A 135 12.20 -3.50 -7.20
C LEU A 135 12.06 -3.71 -5.68
N TYR A 136 10.91 -4.20 -5.21
CA TYR A 136 10.72 -4.55 -3.80
C TYR A 136 11.72 -5.61 -3.31
N GLN A 137 12.00 -6.62 -4.14
CA GLN A 137 12.91 -7.71 -3.83
C GLN A 137 14.37 -7.23 -3.72
N ASP A 138 14.80 -6.38 -4.65
CA ASP A 138 16.17 -5.85 -4.71
C ASP A 138 16.45 -4.81 -3.61
N THR A 139 15.40 -4.17 -3.07
CA THR A 139 15.52 -3.07 -2.11
C THR A 139 14.98 -3.44 -0.74
N ILE A 140 13.65 -3.37 -0.55
CA ILE A 140 12.99 -3.54 0.73
C ILE A 140 13.27 -4.91 1.36
N SER A 141 13.33 -5.98 0.55
CA SER A 141 13.57 -7.35 1.07
C SER A 141 14.98 -7.57 1.62
N THR A 142 15.89 -6.62 1.40
CA THR A 142 17.25 -6.64 1.99
C THR A 142 17.26 -6.25 3.47
N PHE A 143 16.20 -5.63 3.99
CA PHE A 143 16.09 -5.34 5.41
C PHE A 143 15.93 -6.62 6.25
N ARG A 144 16.38 -6.56 7.51
CA ARG A 144 16.26 -7.68 8.46
C ARG A 144 14.80 -7.97 8.79
N GLN A 145 13.98 -6.94 8.93
CA GLN A 145 12.54 -7.08 9.07
C GLN A 145 11.95 -7.49 7.73
N ARG A 146 11.08 -8.50 7.72
CA ARG A 146 10.40 -8.98 6.52
C ARG A 146 8.90 -9.10 6.75
N ILE A 147 8.12 -8.82 5.72
CA ILE A 147 6.68 -9.11 5.71
C ILE A 147 6.50 -10.58 5.35
N GLN A 148 6.17 -11.41 6.33
CA GLN A 148 5.86 -12.81 6.10
C GLN A 148 4.40 -12.93 5.66
N VAL A 149 4.16 -13.13 4.36
CA VAL A 149 2.79 -13.29 3.83
C VAL A 149 2.33 -14.73 4.03
N HIS A 150 1.17 -14.89 4.67
CA HIS A 150 0.51 -16.17 4.88
C HIS A 150 -0.71 -16.27 3.97
N GLY A 151 -1.02 -17.49 3.54
CA GLY A 151 -2.09 -17.78 2.59
C GLY A 151 -2.04 -19.23 2.14
N ASP A 152 -2.72 -19.54 1.04
CA ASP A 152 -2.71 -20.85 0.42
C ASP A 152 -1.43 -21.03 -0.41
N MET A 153 -0.69 -22.12 -0.14
CA MET A 153 0.57 -22.40 -0.82
C MET A 153 0.42 -22.53 -2.33
N ARG A 154 -0.74 -22.97 -2.82
CA ARG A 154 -1.03 -23.10 -4.27
C ARG A 154 -0.98 -21.75 -4.98
N PHE A 155 -1.35 -20.67 -4.29
CA PHE A 155 -1.28 -19.32 -4.84
C PHE A 155 0.08 -18.68 -4.56
N LEU A 156 0.65 -18.89 -3.36
CA LEU A 156 1.93 -18.30 -2.96
C LEU A 156 3.13 -18.84 -3.77
N GLN A 157 3.08 -20.08 -4.24
CA GLN A 157 4.14 -20.65 -5.07
C GLN A 157 4.11 -20.17 -6.53
N GLN A 158 3.03 -19.53 -6.98
CA GLN A 158 2.95 -19.01 -8.34
C GLN A 158 3.81 -17.75 -8.47
N PRO A 159 4.80 -17.72 -9.38
CA PRO A 159 5.71 -16.57 -9.52
C PRO A 159 4.99 -15.25 -9.79
N ASN A 160 3.92 -15.27 -10.61
CA ASN A 160 3.13 -14.07 -10.90
C ASN A 160 2.45 -13.52 -9.63
N ASN A 161 1.80 -14.39 -8.83
CA ASN A 161 1.19 -13.96 -7.57
C ASN A 161 2.21 -13.42 -6.57
N ALA A 162 3.39 -14.05 -6.48
CA ALA A 162 4.47 -13.53 -5.65
C ALA A 162 4.95 -12.14 -6.11
N ALA A 163 5.05 -11.90 -7.42
CA ALA A 163 5.39 -10.59 -7.97
C ALA A 163 4.31 -9.55 -7.65
N LYS A 164 3.02 -9.89 -7.86
CA LYS A 164 1.87 -9.05 -7.51
C LYS A 164 1.86 -8.66 -6.03
N ILE A 165 2.07 -9.61 -5.13
CA ILE A 165 2.15 -9.36 -3.69
C ILE A 165 3.29 -8.38 -3.39
N ARG A 166 4.50 -8.61 -3.91
CA ARG A 166 5.64 -7.71 -3.68
C ARG A 166 5.40 -6.31 -4.23
N ALA A 167 4.80 -6.19 -5.40
CA ALA A 167 4.44 -4.91 -6.00
C ALA A 167 3.41 -4.14 -5.16
N LEU A 168 2.40 -4.83 -4.62
CA LEU A 168 1.44 -4.24 -3.68
C LEU A 168 2.09 -3.79 -2.38
N LEU A 169 2.99 -4.61 -1.81
CA LEU A 169 3.72 -4.22 -0.60
C LEU A 169 4.61 -2.99 -0.83
N LEU A 170 5.22 -2.86 -2.02
CA LEU A 170 5.95 -1.66 -2.41
C LEU A 170 5.04 -0.43 -2.47
N ALA A 171 3.86 -0.55 -3.09
CA ALA A 171 2.86 0.52 -3.15
C ALA A 171 2.36 0.92 -1.75
N GLY A 172 2.13 -0.04 -0.86
CA GLY A 172 1.77 0.22 0.53
C GLY A 172 2.90 0.91 1.32
N ILE A 173 4.16 0.58 1.08
CA ILE A 173 5.32 1.27 1.68
C ILE A 173 5.43 2.71 1.18
N ARG A 174 5.22 2.95 -0.13
CA ARG A 174 5.12 4.32 -0.66
C ARG A 174 3.98 5.05 0.06
N SER A 175 2.80 4.45 0.15
CA SER A 175 1.63 5.06 0.80
C SER A 175 1.90 5.39 2.27
N ALA A 176 2.66 4.54 2.98
CA ALA A 176 3.11 4.80 4.34
C ALA A 176 4.06 6.01 4.43
N ARG A 177 4.89 6.22 3.39
CA ARG A 177 5.77 7.38 3.29
C ARG A 177 4.98 8.66 3.05
N LEU A 178 4.01 8.63 2.13
CA LEU A 178 3.09 9.75 1.91
C LEU A 178 2.34 10.10 3.20
N TRP A 179 1.83 9.09 3.91
CA TRP A 179 1.18 9.29 5.19
C TRP A 179 2.07 10.03 6.20
N ARG A 180 3.37 9.71 6.28
CA ARG A 180 4.32 10.46 7.11
C ARG A 180 4.54 11.89 6.62
N GLN A 181 4.68 12.09 5.31
CA GLN A 181 4.87 13.42 4.72
C GLN A 181 3.70 14.34 5.04
N LEU A 182 2.48 13.79 5.14
CA LEU A 182 1.27 14.49 5.55
C LEU A 182 1.15 14.68 7.08
N GLY A 183 2.18 14.34 7.85
CA GLY A 183 2.22 14.48 9.31
C GLY A 183 1.77 13.24 10.10
N GLY A 184 1.57 12.12 9.42
CA GLY A 184 1.10 10.88 10.03
C GLY A 184 2.16 10.18 10.89
N HIS A 185 1.74 9.66 12.05
CA HIS A 185 2.62 8.94 12.97
C HIS A 185 1.94 7.77 13.66
N ARG A 186 2.66 6.69 13.95
CA ARG A 186 2.08 5.44 14.51
C ARG A 186 1.24 5.63 15.78
N TRP A 187 1.60 6.62 16.61
CA TRP A 187 0.95 6.88 17.89
C TRP A 187 -0.47 7.42 17.74
N GLN A 188 -0.83 7.99 16.58
CA GLN A 188 -2.22 8.44 16.35
C GLN A 188 -3.21 7.28 16.30
N LEU A 189 -2.78 6.10 15.86
CA LEU A 189 -3.62 4.91 15.81
C LEU A 189 -4.01 4.43 17.22
N VAL A 190 -3.25 4.83 18.24
CA VAL A 190 -3.47 4.46 19.64
C VAL A 190 -4.17 5.58 20.39
N PHE A 191 -3.65 6.80 20.34
CA PHE A 191 -4.11 7.91 21.18
C PHE A 191 -5.21 8.78 20.54
N SER A 192 -5.30 8.81 19.21
CA SER A 192 -6.26 9.67 18.48
C SER A 192 -7.40 8.88 17.84
N ARG A 193 -7.62 7.64 18.29
CA ARG A 193 -8.49 6.63 17.66
C ARG A 193 -9.90 7.14 17.36
N SER A 194 -10.56 7.76 18.33
CA SER A 194 -11.94 8.28 18.16
C SER A 194 -12.00 9.40 17.12
N LYS A 195 -10.98 10.26 17.07
CA LYS A 195 -10.87 11.34 16.08
C LYS A 195 -10.68 10.77 14.67
N LEU A 196 -9.80 9.77 14.53
CA LEU A 196 -9.56 9.09 13.25
C LEU A 196 -10.83 8.39 12.73
N LEU A 197 -11.53 7.66 13.59
CA LEU A 197 -12.77 6.97 13.23
C LEU A 197 -13.83 7.95 12.71
N LYS A 198 -14.00 9.09 13.39
CA LYS A 198 -14.97 10.11 12.97
C LYS A 198 -14.73 10.55 11.52
N GLU A 199 -13.52 10.99 11.21
CA GLU A 199 -13.15 11.48 9.88
C GLU A 199 -13.20 10.37 8.83
N LEU A 200 -12.83 9.14 9.21
CA LEU A 200 -12.88 7.99 8.31
C LEU A 200 -14.31 7.60 7.95
N TYR A 201 -15.26 7.68 8.90
CA TYR A 201 -16.67 7.50 8.58
C TYR A 201 -17.20 8.59 7.65
N GLU A 202 -16.75 9.83 7.81
CA GLU A 202 -17.12 10.92 6.88
C GLU A 202 -16.62 10.62 5.45
N LEU A 203 -15.38 10.16 5.29
CA LEU A 203 -14.83 9.75 3.99
C LEU A 203 -15.60 8.59 3.34
N THR A 204 -16.03 7.61 4.13
CA THR A 204 -16.74 6.43 3.59
C THR A 204 -18.23 6.65 3.30
N ARG A 205 -18.80 7.80 3.68
CA ARG A 205 -20.21 8.15 3.44
C ARG A 205 -20.44 8.90 2.13
N SER A 206 -19.41 9.54 1.58
CA SER A 206 -19.41 10.18 0.26
C SER A 206 -19.17 9.18 -0.86
#